data_AF-A0A969DDG6-F1
#
_entry.id   AF-A0A969DDG6-F1
#
_cell.length_a   1.000
_cell.length_b   1.000
_cell.length_c   1.000
_cell.angle_alpha   90.00
_cell.angle_beta   90.00
_cell.angle_gamma   90.00
#
_symmetry.space_group_name_H-M   'P 1'
#
loop_
_entity.id
_entity.type
_entity.pdbx_description
1 polymer ?
#
loop_
_entity_poly.entity_id
_entity_poly.type
_entity_poly.pdbx_seq_one_letter_code
_entity_poly.pdbx_strand_id
1 'polypeptide(L)'
;MDLTYPFSRSKVAAEFIQKQGLSKEFILGSKDTIVSPISAYIDKKIFYIEYNQLGSFFNNKQRIYLKKQSELINKIDSAIKDNLKKNVLILSEPLEVTNTQLKIIKIKEFRDSILAEERYYIYLVEKNN
;
A
#
# COMPACT_ATOMS: atom_id res chain seq x y z
N MET A 1 5.50 -9.22 -30.88
CA MET A 1 5.27 -7.87 -30.33
C MET A 1 5.47 -8.02 -28.83
N ASP A 2 6.71 -7.88 -28.38
CA ASP A 2 7.06 -8.07 -26.98
C ASP A 2 6.62 -6.82 -26.22
N LEU A 3 5.46 -6.90 -25.58
CA LEU A 3 5.02 -5.89 -24.64
C LEU A 3 5.95 -5.99 -23.41
N THR A 4 7.09 -5.30 -23.46
CA THR A 4 8.11 -5.30 -22.40
C THR A 4 7.58 -4.74 -21.07
N TYR A 5 6.40 -4.10 -21.09
CA TYR A 5 5.73 -3.56 -19.90
C TYR A 5 4.28 -4.07 -19.81
N PRO A 6 3.84 -4.49 -18.61
CA PRO A 6 2.46 -4.88 -18.40
C PRO A 6 1.52 -3.68 -18.58
N PHE A 7 0.35 -3.93 -19.17
CA PHE A 7 -0.68 -2.91 -19.40
C PHE A 7 -1.20 -2.25 -18.11
N SER A 8 -1.18 -2.96 -16.98
CA SER A 8 -1.53 -2.41 -15.66
C SER A 8 -0.60 -2.95 -14.59
N ARG A 9 0.10 -2.06 -13.89
CA ARG A 9 0.91 -2.46 -12.71
C ARG A 9 0.05 -2.74 -11.50
N SER A 10 -1.14 -2.14 -11.39
CA SER A 10 -2.12 -2.50 -10.37
C SER A 10 -2.41 -4.01 -10.36
N LYS A 11 -2.64 -4.60 -11.56
CA LYS A 11 -2.89 -6.03 -11.71
C LYS A 11 -1.68 -6.87 -11.27
N VAL A 12 -0.49 -6.51 -11.71
CA VAL A 12 0.75 -7.23 -11.35
C VAL A 12 1.01 -7.17 -9.84
N ALA A 13 0.81 -6.02 -9.21
CA ALA A 13 0.94 -5.86 -7.77
C ALA A 13 -0.10 -6.70 -7.01
N ALA A 14 -1.36 -6.71 -7.47
CA ALA A 14 -2.42 -7.54 -6.90
C ALA A 14 -2.13 -9.05 -7.01
N GLU A 15 -1.68 -9.52 -8.18
CA GLU A 15 -1.29 -10.91 -8.37
C GLU A 15 -0.13 -11.31 -7.45
N PHE A 16 0.85 -10.43 -7.26
CA PHE A 16 1.94 -10.66 -6.32
C PHE A 16 1.42 -10.81 -4.89
N ILE A 17 0.53 -9.90 -4.43
CA ILE A 17 -0.08 -9.96 -3.10
C ILE A 17 -0.84 -11.28 -2.90
N GLN A 18 -1.61 -11.72 -3.89
CA GLN A 18 -2.34 -13.00 -3.82
C GLN A 18 -1.40 -14.20 -3.78
N LYS A 19 -0.43 -14.27 -4.71
CA LYS A 19 0.52 -15.39 -4.82
C LYS A 19 1.38 -15.57 -3.58
N GLN A 20 1.69 -14.49 -2.87
CA GLN A 20 2.45 -14.52 -1.61
C GLN A 20 1.57 -14.78 -0.38
N GLY A 21 0.25 -14.98 -0.55
CA GLY A 21 -0.68 -15.18 0.57
C GLY A 21 -0.95 -13.92 1.41
N LEU A 22 -0.45 -12.76 0.97
CA LEU A 22 -0.53 -11.48 1.68
C LEU A 22 -1.93 -10.87 1.65
N SER A 23 -2.80 -11.32 0.75
CA SER A 23 -4.21 -10.92 0.70
C SER A 23 -4.99 -11.30 1.96
N LYS A 24 -4.48 -12.20 2.80
CA LYS A 24 -5.11 -12.57 4.08
C LYS A 24 -4.84 -11.54 5.18
N GLU A 25 -3.70 -10.85 5.10
CA GLU A 25 -3.27 -9.87 6.10
C GLU A 25 -4.06 -8.56 6.01
N PHE A 26 -3.98 -7.73 7.06
CA PHE A 26 -4.53 -6.39 7.01
C PHE A 26 -3.70 -5.52 6.06
N ILE A 27 -4.37 -4.84 5.11
CA ILE A 27 -3.71 -4.07 4.05
C ILE A 27 -3.98 -2.59 4.26
N LEU A 28 -2.91 -1.82 4.40
CA LEU A 28 -2.93 -0.36 4.43
C LEU A 28 -2.44 0.20 3.09
N GLY A 29 -3.09 1.25 2.62
CA GLY A 29 -2.77 1.95 1.37
C GLY A 29 -2.69 3.45 1.58
N SER A 30 -1.80 4.10 0.81
CA SER A 30 -1.71 5.57 0.68
C SER A 30 -1.90 5.96 -0.78
N LYS A 31 -2.48 7.15 -1.01
CA LYS A 31 -3.02 7.63 -2.29
C LYS A 31 -4.08 6.68 -2.86
N ASP A 32 -5.32 6.95 -2.46
CA ASP A 32 -6.51 6.22 -2.88
C ASP A 32 -6.59 5.97 -4.39
N THR A 33 -6.28 6.96 -5.22
CA THR A 33 -6.34 6.82 -6.69
C THR A 33 -5.38 5.77 -7.25
N ILE A 34 -4.26 5.51 -6.58
CA ILE A 34 -3.23 4.55 -7.03
C ILE A 34 -3.49 3.16 -6.46
N VAL A 35 -3.96 3.09 -5.21
CA VAL A 35 -4.12 1.82 -4.49
C VAL A 35 -5.51 1.21 -4.67
N SER A 36 -6.57 2.00 -4.95
CA SER A 36 -7.93 1.48 -5.13
C SER A 36 -8.05 0.39 -6.20
N PRO A 37 -7.39 0.48 -7.37
CA PRO A 37 -7.43 -0.59 -8.36
C PRO A 37 -6.93 -1.94 -7.84
N ILE A 38 -5.94 -1.95 -6.94
CA ILE A 38 -5.44 -3.20 -6.33
C ILE A 38 -6.56 -3.88 -5.55
N SER A 39 -7.34 -3.11 -4.77
CA SER A 39 -8.43 -3.63 -3.94
C SER A 39 -9.47 -4.41 -4.77
N ALA A 40 -9.74 -3.95 -6.00
CA ALA A 40 -10.65 -4.60 -6.92
C ALA A 40 -10.09 -5.92 -7.45
N TYR A 41 -8.79 -5.97 -7.80
CA TYR A 41 -8.16 -7.21 -8.26
C TYR A 41 -8.00 -8.26 -7.16
N ILE A 42 -7.74 -7.84 -5.91
CA ILE A 42 -7.59 -8.77 -4.78
C ILE A 42 -8.92 -9.13 -4.09
N ASP A 43 -10.03 -8.56 -4.53
CA ASP A 43 -11.36 -8.69 -3.92
C ASP A 43 -11.36 -8.47 -2.40
N LYS A 44 -10.68 -7.39 -1.96
CA LYS A 44 -10.51 -7.07 -0.53
C LYS A 44 -10.46 -5.57 -0.30
N LYS A 45 -11.14 -5.12 0.75
CA LYS A 45 -11.06 -3.73 1.22
C LYS A 45 -9.65 -3.41 1.72
N ILE A 46 -9.14 -2.26 1.30
CA ILE A 46 -7.88 -1.68 1.77
C ILE A 46 -8.21 -0.58 2.77
N PHE A 47 -7.38 -0.46 3.81
CA PHE A 47 -7.45 0.64 4.75
C PHE A 47 -6.67 1.83 4.21
N TYR A 48 -7.35 2.93 3.90
CA TYR A 48 -6.72 4.13 3.35
C TYR A 48 -6.29 5.05 4.49
N ILE A 49 -4.98 5.26 4.58
CA ILE A 49 -4.33 5.91 5.72
C ILE A 49 -4.76 7.38 5.84
N GLU A 50 -4.95 8.05 4.72
CA GLU A 50 -5.37 9.45 4.67
C GLU A 50 -6.76 9.66 5.26
N TYR A 51 -7.65 8.68 5.09
CA TYR A 51 -9.05 8.74 5.50
C TYR A 51 -9.36 7.94 6.76
N ASN A 52 -8.40 7.17 7.28
CA ASN A 52 -8.58 6.31 8.45
C ASN A 52 -9.78 5.34 8.29
N GLN A 53 -9.96 4.77 7.09
CA GLN A 53 -11.17 4.03 6.73
C GLN A 53 -10.88 2.88 5.75
N LEU A 54 -11.63 1.78 5.89
CA LEU A 54 -11.65 0.65 4.96
C LEU A 54 -12.55 0.94 3.75
N GLY A 55 -12.09 0.59 2.54
CA GLY A 55 -12.90 0.68 1.33
C GLY A 55 -12.33 -0.10 0.14
N SER A 56 -13.12 -0.21 -0.91
CA SER A 56 -12.68 -0.77 -2.21
C SER A 56 -12.60 0.33 -3.28
N PHE A 57 -13.47 1.33 -3.19
CA PHE A 57 -13.48 2.48 -4.09
C PHE A 57 -13.61 3.74 -3.24
N PHE A 58 -12.65 4.64 -3.36
CA PHE A 58 -12.69 5.93 -2.68
C PHE A 58 -13.19 6.99 -3.65
N ASN A 59 -14.39 7.49 -3.40
CA ASN A 59 -14.96 8.66 -4.08
C ASN A 59 -15.09 9.79 -3.06
N ASN A 60 -13.96 10.29 -2.55
CA ASN A 60 -13.96 11.41 -1.62
C ASN A 60 -13.80 12.73 -2.38
N LYS A 61 -14.75 13.64 -2.20
CA LYS A 61 -14.74 14.96 -2.87
C LYS A 61 -13.58 15.85 -2.39
N GLN A 62 -13.05 15.59 -1.19
CA GLN A 62 -11.90 16.30 -0.63
C GLN A 62 -10.76 15.30 -0.43
N ARG A 63 -9.77 15.37 -1.32
CA ARG A 63 -8.58 14.52 -1.24
C ARG A 63 -7.68 15.02 -0.12
N ILE A 64 -7.30 14.11 0.76
CA ILE A 64 -6.33 14.37 1.82
C ILE A 64 -4.98 13.87 1.31
N TYR A 65 -3.96 14.73 1.32
CA TYR A 65 -2.59 14.37 0.97
C TYR A 65 -1.70 14.54 2.19
N LEU A 66 -1.04 13.45 2.60
CA LEU A 66 -0.03 13.51 3.66
C LEU A 66 1.25 14.08 3.07
N LYS A 67 1.65 15.27 3.54
CA LYS A 67 2.82 15.98 3.01
C LYS A 67 4.14 15.48 3.60
N LYS A 68 4.08 14.81 4.76
CA LYS A 68 5.24 14.34 5.51
C LYS A 68 5.15 12.84 5.74
N GLN A 69 6.26 12.13 5.48
CA GLN A 69 6.32 10.70 5.77
C GLN A 69 6.22 10.39 7.27
N SER A 70 6.62 11.31 8.16
CA SER A 70 6.41 11.13 9.60
C SER A 70 4.93 11.06 10.00
N GLU A 71 4.07 11.85 9.35
CA GLU A 71 2.61 11.80 9.58
C GLU A 71 2.02 10.49 9.07
N LEU A 72 2.50 9.99 7.93
CA LEU A 72 2.14 8.68 7.39
C LEU A 72 2.50 7.56 8.39
N ILE A 73 3.72 7.56 8.92
CA ILE A 73 4.18 6.57 9.90
C ILE A 73 3.34 6.62 11.19
N ASN A 74 3.06 7.80 11.73
CA ASN A 74 2.24 7.93 12.94
C ASN A 74 0.82 7.39 12.74
N LYS A 75 0.24 7.61 11.55
CA LYS A 75 -1.09 7.07 11.21
C LYS A 75 -1.06 5.55 11.03
N ILE A 76 0.00 5.00 10.42
CA ILE A 76 0.19 3.55 10.31
C ILE A 76 0.29 2.93 11.71
N ASP A 77 1.11 3.52 12.59
CA ASP A 77 1.28 3.04 13.96
C ASP A 77 -0.04 3.05 14.75
N SER A 78 -0.84 4.10 14.57
CA SER A 78 -2.18 4.22 15.18
C SER A 78 -3.19 3.20 14.60
N ALA A 79 -3.07 2.87 13.31
CA ALA A 79 -3.98 1.95 12.62
C ALA A 79 -3.68 0.47 12.93
N ILE A 80 -2.40 0.13 13.17
CA ILE A 80 -1.99 -1.22 13.54
C ILE A 80 -2.30 -1.46 15.02
N LYS A 81 -3.36 -2.23 15.29
CA LYS A 81 -3.86 -2.48 16.65
C LYS A 81 -3.13 -3.60 17.40
N ASP A 82 -2.59 -4.56 16.67
CA ASP A 82 -2.04 -5.81 17.23
C ASP A 82 -0.54 -5.90 16.94
N ASN A 83 0.27 -6.00 17.99
CA ASN A 83 1.73 -6.03 17.87
C ASN A 83 2.24 -7.33 17.24
N LEU A 84 1.44 -8.40 17.26
CA LEU A 84 1.85 -9.74 16.81
C LEU A 84 1.51 -10.02 15.35
N LYS A 85 0.76 -9.14 14.67
CA LYS A 85 0.30 -9.36 13.31
C LYS A 85 1.09 -8.57 12.29
N LYS A 86 1.48 -9.26 11.22
CA LYS A 86 2.02 -8.66 10.01
C LYS A 86 0.92 -7.92 9.28
N ASN A 87 1.26 -6.73 8.77
CA ASN A 87 0.38 -5.93 7.95
C ASN A 87 1.09 -5.64 6.63
N VAL A 88 0.31 -5.51 5.56
CA VAL A 88 0.83 -5.15 4.24
C VAL A 88 0.63 -3.66 4.05
N LEU A 89 1.69 -2.95 3.70
CA LEU A 89 1.63 -1.53 3.37
C LEU A 89 1.93 -1.35 1.88
N ILE A 90 1.05 -0.61 1.18
CA ILE A 90 1.18 -0.30 -0.24
C ILE A 90 1.29 1.20 -0.41
N LEU A 91 2.41 1.66 -0.99
CA LEU A 91 2.69 3.07 -1.25
C LEU A 91 2.95 3.31 -2.74
N SER A 92 2.68 4.53 -3.21
CA SER A 92 3.06 4.98 -4.55
C SER A 92 4.50 5.50 -4.65
N GLU A 93 5.12 5.76 -3.50
CA GLU A 93 6.45 6.35 -3.35
C GLU A 93 7.26 5.56 -2.31
N PRO A 94 8.59 5.53 -2.42
CA PRO A 94 9.41 4.82 -1.46
C PRO A 94 9.39 5.52 -0.10
N LEU A 95 9.35 4.72 0.96
CA LEU A 95 9.60 5.20 2.31
C LEU A 95 11.10 5.52 2.50
N GLU A 96 11.40 6.72 2.98
CA GLU A 96 12.75 7.22 3.28
C GLU A 96 13.06 7.25 4.78
N VAL A 97 12.04 7.05 5.62
CA VAL A 97 12.19 7.09 7.08
C VAL A 97 12.89 5.82 7.57
N THR A 98 13.99 5.99 8.29
CA THR A 98 14.80 4.89 8.85
C THR A 98 14.56 4.67 10.34
N ASN A 99 14.10 5.68 11.08
CA ASN A 99 13.90 5.61 12.52
C ASN A 99 12.39 5.62 12.86
N THR A 100 11.81 4.44 13.00
CA THR A 100 10.40 4.27 13.39
C THR A 100 10.27 3.23 14.48
N GLN A 101 9.23 3.35 15.31
CA GLN A 101 8.84 2.32 16.28
C GLN A 101 8.25 1.06 15.61
N LEU A 102 8.14 1.07 14.29
CA LEU A 102 7.66 -0.02 13.46
C LEU A 102 8.83 -0.75 12.80
N LYS A 103 8.68 -2.06 12.64
CA LYS A 103 9.53 -2.86 11.76
C LYS A 103 8.92 -2.83 10.37
N ILE A 104 9.57 -2.13 9.45
CA ILE A 104 9.11 -1.96 8.07
C ILE A 104 10.12 -2.61 7.12
N ILE A 105 9.69 -3.66 6.41
CA ILE A 105 10.54 -4.40 5.48
C ILE A 105 9.96 -4.30 4.08
N LYS A 106 10.70 -3.72 3.14
CA LYS A 106 10.31 -3.71 1.72
C LYS A 106 10.39 -5.13 1.16
N ILE A 107 9.29 -5.63 0.63
CA ILE A 107 9.24 -6.97 0.04
C ILE A 107 9.25 -6.95 -1.49
N LYS A 108 8.68 -5.92 -2.10
CA LYS A 108 8.64 -5.78 -3.56
C LYS A 108 8.44 -4.34 -3.98
N GLU A 109 8.95 -4.01 -5.15
CA GLU A 109 8.63 -2.77 -5.85
C GLU A 109 8.32 -3.04 -7.33
N PHE A 110 7.45 -2.22 -7.89
CA PHE A 110 7.07 -2.21 -9.29
C PHE A 110 7.20 -0.77 -9.80
N ARG A 111 8.22 -0.49 -10.62
CA ARG A 111 8.54 0.88 -11.06
C ARG A 111 8.28 1.12 -12.54
N ASP A 112 8.29 0.07 -13.35
CA ASP A 112 8.25 0.23 -14.81
C ASP A 112 6.82 0.18 -15.34
N SER A 113 6.06 1.25 -15.14
CA SER A 113 4.75 1.39 -15.79
C SER A 113 4.85 2.33 -16.99
N ILE A 114 4.00 2.08 -17.99
CA ILE A 114 3.73 3.03 -19.07
C ILE A 114 3.15 4.34 -18.48
N LEU A 115 2.39 4.23 -17.39
CA LEU A 115 1.86 5.35 -16.63
C LEU A 115 2.78 5.67 -15.46
N ALA A 116 3.46 6.82 -15.48
CA ALA A 116 4.45 7.19 -14.47
C ALA A 116 3.95 7.12 -13.00
N GLU A 117 2.63 7.23 -12.80
CA GLU A 117 1.97 7.21 -11.49
C GLU A 117 1.70 5.79 -10.94
N GLU A 118 1.69 4.74 -11.77
CA GLU A 118 1.48 3.35 -11.32
C GLU A 118 2.80 2.72 -10.83
N ARG A 119 3.40 3.34 -9.82
CA ARG A 119 4.51 2.77 -9.06
C ARG A 119 3.97 2.20 -7.77
N TYR A 120 4.45 1.02 -7.40
CA TYR A 120 4.02 0.34 -6.18
C TYR A 120 5.23 -0.08 -5.37
N TYR A 121 5.22 0.28 -4.10
CA TYR A 121 6.16 -0.17 -3.10
C TYR A 121 5.37 -0.94 -2.05
N ILE A 122 5.68 -2.22 -1.91
CA ILE A 122 4.99 -3.12 -1.00
C ILE A 122 5.93 -3.45 0.15
N TYR A 123 5.43 -3.26 1.36
CA TYR A 123 6.15 -3.50 2.61
C TYR A 123 5.36 -4.43 3.52
N LEU A 124 6.09 -5.15 4.36
CA LEU A 124 5.56 -5.75 5.58
C LEU A 124 5.82 -4.81 6.74
N VAL A 125 4.79 -4.61 7.56
CA VAL A 125 4.84 -3.73 8.73
C VAL A 125 4.37 -4.48 9.97
N GLU A 126 5.19 -4.43 11.00
CA GLU A 126 4.94 -4.99 12.34
C GLU A 126 5.26 -3.91 13.39
N LYS A 127 4.61 -3.92 14.55
CA LYS A 127 5.06 -3.08 15.68
C LYS A 127 6.30 -3.71 16.31
N ASN A 128 7.28 -2.89 16.70
CA ASN A 128 8.37 -3.38 17.53
C ASN A 128 7.81 -3.69 18.93
N ASN A 129 8.03 -4.92 19.41
CA ASN A 129 7.76 -5.31 20.80
C ASN A 129 8.74 -4.64 21.76
#